data_AF-A0A0A8XVW8-F1
#
_entry.id   AF-A0A0A8XVW8-F1
#
_cell.length_a   1.000
_cell.length_b   1.000
_cell.length_c   1.000
_cell.angle_alpha   90.00
_cell.angle_beta   90.00
_cell.angle_gamma   90.00
#
_symmetry.space_group_name_H-M   'P 1'
#
loop_
_entity.id
_entity.type
_entity.pdbx_description
1 polymer ?
#
loop_
_entity_poly.entity_id
_entity_poly.type
_entity_poly.pdbx_seq_one_letter_code
_entity_poly.pdbx_strand_id
1 'polypeptide(L)'
;MALWSMAKSPLMYGGDLRHLDSSTLSIITNPTLLKINHYSTNNKEYHYVYVERTSNGEHSDHLRSPYHVRLRENDGMVIGLTACSDEKANGWYMLSQDGKPDHICRNYEIQNDKNISFCLGKTEPRLESDVISICNMEYQAKFHLAVTNTDDACLDASASRRRTASENKFLMFSRCRWHAKQIWELNEKGNLVSSYSRLCATMESRNDGTTGARAWVATGSKGEIYLAFFNLDPTSRKMTARISELEKVLGRTFVRKHLCSCTEVWSGKNFGLVKEEISAVVNSHGSTVFEIMC
;
A
#
# COMPACT_ATOMS: atom_id res chain seq x y z
N MET A 1 11.07 -6.81 14.69
CA MET A 1 12.00 -7.95 14.50
C MET A 1 11.62 -8.86 13.33
N ALA A 2 10.36 -9.32 13.20
CA ALA A 2 9.97 -10.27 12.14
C ALA A 2 10.32 -9.80 10.71
N LEU A 3 9.89 -8.59 10.31
CA LEU A 3 10.18 -8.09 8.96
C LEU A 3 11.68 -7.96 8.69
N TRP A 4 12.46 -7.44 9.65
CA TRP A 4 13.91 -7.36 9.51
C TRP A 4 14.56 -8.73 9.35
N SER A 5 14.09 -9.73 10.11
CA SER A 5 14.57 -11.11 9.99
C SER A 5 14.23 -11.70 8.63
N MET A 6 12.98 -11.51 8.18
CA MET A 6 12.51 -11.95 6.86
C MET A 6 13.19 -11.20 5.72
N ALA A 7 13.66 -9.97 5.92
CA ALA A 7 14.41 -9.20 4.93
C ALA A 7 15.93 -9.43 5.00
N LYS A 8 16.40 -10.24 5.97
CA LYS A 8 17.82 -10.43 6.30
C LYS A 8 18.57 -9.12 6.59
N SER A 9 17.88 -8.18 7.22
CA SER A 9 18.44 -6.88 7.60
C SER A 9 19.22 -6.98 8.91
N PRO A 10 20.24 -6.13 9.13
CA PRO A 10 20.92 -6.05 10.42
C PRO A 10 19.92 -5.86 11.57
N LEU A 11 19.97 -6.76 12.55
CA LEU A 11 19.14 -6.68 13.76
C LEU A 11 19.88 -5.81 14.77
N MET A 12 19.28 -4.68 15.14
CA MET A 12 19.84 -3.71 16.07
C MET A 12 18.85 -3.45 17.20
N TYR A 13 19.36 -3.43 18.44
CA TYR A 13 18.60 -3.06 19.63
C TYR A 13 19.29 -1.88 20.31
N GLY A 14 18.54 -0.80 20.55
CA GLY A 14 19.08 0.46 21.08
C GLY A 14 18.76 0.75 22.55
N GLY A 15 18.27 -0.25 23.31
CA GLY A 15 17.95 -0.09 24.74
C GLY A 15 19.08 -0.49 25.68
N ASP A 16 18.89 -0.29 27.00
CA ASP A 16 19.85 -0.72 28.03
C ASP A 16 19.83 -2.25 28.16
N LEU A 17 20.90 -2.91 27.72
CA LEU A 17 21.05 -4.36 27.78
C LEU A 17 21.11 -4.91 29.22
N ARG A 18 21.42 -4.07 30.22
CA ARG A 18 21.51 -4.50 31.62
C ARG A 18 20.14 -4.55 32.30
N HIS A 19 19.16 -3.82 31.77
CA HIS A 19 17.81 -3.71 32.30
C HIS A 19 16.78 -4.15 31.25
N LEU A 20 16.99 -5.33 30.69
CA LEU A 20 16.09 -5.96 29.73
C LEU A 20 14.99 -6.75 30.46
N ASP A 21 13.73 -6.48 30.13
CA ASP A 21 12.63 -7.34 30.54
C ASP A 21 12.65 -8.67 29.77
N SER A 22 12.02 -9.70 30.34
CA SER A 22 12.01 -11.04 29.77
C SER A 22 11.28 -11.12 28.42
N SER A 23 10.27 -10.29 28.19
CA SER A 23 9.53 -10.24 26.92
C SER A 23 10.44 -9.73 25.80
N THR A 24 11.09 -8.59 26.00
CA THR A 24 12.04 -8.03 25.03
C THR A 24 13.20 -9.00 24.78
N LEU A 25 13.76 -9.61 25.83
CA LEU A 25 14.82 -10.61 25.69
C LEU A 25 14.37 -11.80 24.84
N SER A 26 13.17 -12.32 25.06
CA SER A 26 12.61 -13.45 24.29
C SER A 26 12.44 -13.13 22.81
N ILE A 27 12.14 -11.87 22.47
CA ILE A 27 11.98 -11.40 21.09
C ILE A 27 13.35 -11.27 20.40
N ILE A 28 14.33 -10.64 21.04
CA ILE A 28 15.65 -10.41 20.44
C ILE A 28 16.51 -11.68 20.37
N THR A 29 16.24 -12.66 21.24
CA THR A 29 16.93 -13.96 21.26
C THR A 29 16.14 -15.10 20.62
N ASN A 30 14.99 -14.81 19.98
CA ASN A 30 14.15 -15.84 19.38
C ASN A 30 14.96 -16.67 18.36
N PRO A 31 15.18 -17.98 18.60
CA PRO A 31 16.10 -18.79 17.80
C PRO A 31 15.62 -18.94 16.36
N THR A 32 14.31 -19.01 16.14
CA THR A 32 13.73 -19.12 14.80
C THR A 32 13.91 -17.84 14.00
N LEU A 33 13.70 -16.66 14.59
CA LEU A 33 13.96 -15.40 13.91
C LEU A 33 15.43 -15.20 13.57
N LEU A 34 16.33 -15.52 14.50
CA LEU A 34 17.78 -15.46 14.26
C LEU A 34 18.19 -16.44 13.16
N LYS A 35 17.61 -17.64 13.15
CA LYS A 35 17.80 -18.65 12.10
C LYS A 35 17.35 -18.13 10.74
N ILE A 36 16.16 -17.53 10.66
CA ILE A 36 15.66 -16.88 9.44
C ILE A 36 16.65 -15.80 9.01
N ASN A 37 16.98 -14.85 9.88
CA ASN A 37 17.82 -13.70 9.54
C ASN A 37 19.19 -14.11 8.98
N HIS A 38 19.82 -15.14 9.56
CA HIS A 38 21.17 -15.54 9.18
C HIS A 38 21.17 -16.56 8.04
N TYR A 39 20.38 -17.63 8.15
CA TYR A 39 20.51 -18.82 7.32
C TYR A 39 19.44 -18.97 6.23
N SER A 40 18.37 -18.16 6.23
CA SER A 40 17.34 -18.28 5.18
C SER A 40 17.81 -17.76 3.82
N THR A 41 17.12 -18.22 2.77
CA THR A 41 17.30 -17.83 1.37
C THR A 41 15.93 -17.58 0.71
N ASN A 42 15.93 -17.02 -0.50
CA ASN A 42 14.71 -16.71 -1.28
C ASN A 42 13.69 -15.83 -0.53
N ASN A 43 14.22 -14.94 0.31
CA ASN A 43 13.47 -13.97 1.09
C ASN A 43 12.83 -12.95 0.16
N LYS A 44 11.50 -12.93 0.09
CA LYS A 44 10.76 -12.00 -0.76
C LYS A 44 9.35 -11.77 -0.23
N GLU A 45 8.75 -10.68 -0.70
CA GLU A 45 7.35 -10.40 -0.46
C GLU A 45 6.49 -11.49 -1.14
N TYR A 46 5.41 -11.88 -0.45
CA TYR A 46 4.47 -12.90 -0.88
C TYR A 46 3.09 -12.25 -1.07
N HIS A 47 2.65 -12.17 -2.32
CA HIS A 47 1.45 -11.41 -2.71
C HIS A 47 0.14 -12.21 -2.58
N TYR A 48 0.19 -13.54 -2.55
CA TYR A 48 -1.01 -14.40 -2.55
C TYR A 48 -1.59 -14.60 -1.14
N VAL A 49 -2.09 -13.51 -0.56
CA VAL A 49 -2.69 -13.47 0.78
C VAL A 49 -4.16 -13.06 0.70
N TYR A 50 -5.02 -13.89 1.30
CA TYR A 50 -6.45 -13.64 1.43
C TYR A 50 -6.76 -13.07 2.81
N VAL A 51 -7.72 -12.16 2.89
CA VAL A 51 -8.06 -11.45 4.12
C VAL A 51 -9.55 -11.49 4.36
N GLU A 52 -9.94 -11.91 5.56
CA GLU A 52 -11.30 -11.85 6.06
C GLU A 52 -11.37 -10.83 7.22
N ARG A 53 -12.39 -9.97 7.20
CA ARG A 53 -12.67 -9.06 8.32
C ARG A 53 -13.27 -9.88 9.46
N THR A 54 -12.69 -9.80 10.65
CA THR A 54 -13.34 -10.33 11.86
C THR A 54 -14.44 -9.35 12.27
N SER A 55 -15.70 -9.68 12.00
CA SER A 55 -16.84 -8.93 12.53
C SER A 55 -16.90 -9.14 14.05
N ASN A 56 -16.47 -8.13 14.82
CA ASN A 56 -17.01 -7.69 16.12
C ASN A 56 -15.98 -6.79 16.82
N GLY A 57 -16.35 -5.53 17.10
CA GLY A 57 -15.54 -4.59 17.84
C GLY A 57 -16.05 -3.15 17.67
N GLU A 58 -16.88 -2.73 18.62
CA GLU A 58 -17.54 -1.44 18.69
C GLU A 58 -16.57 -0.25 18.78
N HIS A 59 -17.10 0.92 18.42
CA HIS A 59 -16.43 2.22 18.40
C HIS A 59 -15.68 2.57 19.68
N SER A 60 -14.44 3.04 19.53
CA SER A 60 -13.88 4.10 20.38
C SER A 60 -12.73 4.81 19.64
N ASP A 61 -13.11 5.76 18.81
CA ASP A 61 -12.21 6.71 18.15
C ASP A 61 -11.78 7.78 19.15
N HIS A 62 -10.73 7.60 19.95
CA HIS A 62 -10.07 8.73 20.62
C HIS A 62 -8.58 8.49 20.87
N LEU A 63 -7.75 8.78 19.86
CA LEU A 63 -6.42 9.40 19.99
C LEU A 63 -5.91 9.77 18.59
N ARG A 64 -6.33 10.95 18.12
CA ARG A 64 -5.93 11.52 16.81
C ARG A 64 -4.52 12.11 16.89
N SER A 65 -3.62 11.59 16.06
CA SER A 65 -2.42 12.30 15.60
C SER A 65 -2.77 13.17 14.36
N PRO A 66 -2.22 14.38 14.19
CA PRO A 66 -2.83 15.42 13.34
C PRO A 66 -2.57 15.32 11.84
N TYR A 67 -1.87 14.30 11.34
CA TYR A 67 -1.45 14.27 9.94
C TYR A 67 -1.64 12.90 9.31
N HIS A 68 -2.85 12.59 8.87
CA HIS A 68 -3.12 11.78 7.68
C HIS A 68 -4.61 11.92 7.34
N VAL A 69 -4.91 12.65 6.25
CA VAL A 69 -6.26 12.74 5.69
C VAL A 69 -6.59 11.36 5.09
N ARG A 70 -7.58 10.68 5.68
CA ARG A 70 -8.12 9.40 5.21
C ARG A 70 -8.81 9.60 3.86
N LEU A 71 -8.15 9.19 2.76
CA LEU A 71 -8.88 8.74 1.56
C LEU A 71 -9.72 7.53 1.98
N ARG A 72 -10.99 7.46 1.58
CA ARG A 72 -11.83 6.27 1.82
C ARG A 72 -11.11 5.05 1.21
N GLU A 73 -10.54 4.21 2.07
CA GLU A 73 -9.84 2.97 1.73
C GLU A 73 -10.83 1.88 1.29
N ASN A 74 -11.56 2.11 0.21
CA ASN A 74 -12.17 1.05 -0.56
C ASN A 74 -11.78 1.24 -2.02
N ASP A 75 -11.27 0.16 -2.59
CA ASP A 75 -10.60 -0.01 -3.87
C ASP A 75 -9.17 0.52 -3.92
N GLY A 76 -8.23 -0.40 -4.15
CA GLY A 76 -6.80 -0.14 -4.37
C GLY A 76 -6.56 0.62 -5.68
N MET A 77 -7.29 1.69 -5.94
CA MET A 77 -7.16 2.54 -7.12
C MET A 77 -6.09 3.59 -6.84
N VAL A 78 -5.04 3.65 -7.66
CA VAL A 78 -3.96 4.64 -7.52
C VAL A 78 -3.81 5.42 -8.81
N ILE A 79 -3.54 6.71 -8.70
CA ILE A 79 -3.28 7.56 -9.87
C ILE A 79 -1.81 7.39 -10.29
N GLY A 80 -1.61 6.92 -11.51
CA GLY A 80 -0.30 6.76 -12.16
C GLY A 80 -0.08 7.80 -13.26
N LEU A 81 1.09 7.72 -13.91
CA LEU A 81 1.44 8.55 -15.07
C LEU A 81 1.77 7.67 -16.27
N THR A 82 1.11 7.92 -17.41
CA THR A 82 1.37 7.26 -18.70
C THR A 82 1.54 8.29 -19.82
N ALA A 83 1.92 7.85 -21.02
CA ALA A 83 1.95 8.69 -22.20
C ALA A 83 0.53 9.15 -22.57
N CYS A 84 0.35 10.41 -22.94
CA CYS A 84 -0.97 10.96 -23.30
C CYS A 84 -1.57 10.36 -24.57
N SER A 85 -0.80 9.59 -25.34
CA SER A 85 -1.28 8.81 -26.48
C SER A 85 -1.90 7.46 -26.07
N ASP A 86 -1.72 7.02 -24.83
CA ASP A 86 -2.30 5.79 -24.29
C ASP A 86 -3.82 5.98 -24.10
N GLU A 87 -4.61 5.03 -24.58
CA GLU A 87 -6.07 5.07 -24.42
C GLU A 87 -6.48 5.09 -22.93
N LYS A 88 -5.66 4.50 -22.05
CA LYS A 88 -5.87 4.51 -20.60
C LYS A 88 -5.68 5.89 -19.97
N ALA A 89 -5.09 6.86 -20.66
CA ALA A 89 -4.99 8.23 -20.18
C ALA A 89 -6.32 9.00 -20.28
N ASN A 90 -7.18 8.60 -21.21
CA ASN A 90 -8.43 9.29 -21.53
C ASN A 90 -9.51 9.06 -20.45
N GLY A 91 -10.58 9.85 -20.52
CA GLY A 91 -11.80 9.65 -19.73
C GLY A 91 -11.90 10.49 -18.45
N TRP A 92 -11.03 11.50 -18.29
CA TRP A 92 -11.21 12.54 -17.28
C TRP A 92 -12.17 13.60 -17.79
N TYR A 93 -13.09 14.05 -16.93
CA TYR A 93 -14.08 15.06 -17.25
C TYR A 93 -14.32 16.01 -16.08
N MET A 94 -14.79 17.22 -16.37
CA MET A 94 -15.15 18.20 -15.34
C MET A 94 -16.59 17.96 -14.87
N LEU A 95 -16.79 17.93 -13.56
CA LEU A 95 -18.10 17.92 -12.93
C LEU A 95 -18.34 19.26 -12.25
N SER A 96 -19.41 19.95 -12.65
CA SER A 96 -19.82 21.21 -12.02
C SER A 96 -20.89 20.94 -10.96
N GLN A 97 -20.64 21.32 -9.72
CA GLN A 97 -21.67 21.42 -8.68
C GLN A 97 -21.96 22.92 -8.46
N ASP A 98 -23.23 23.30 -8.38
CA ASP A 98 -23.67 24.68 -8.10
C ASP A 98 -23.07 25.77 -9.00
N GLY A 99 -22.89 25.46 -10.29
CA GLY A 99 -22.48 26.44 -11.29
C GLY A 99 -20.99 26.81 -11.28
N LYS A 100 -20.15 26.10 -10.51
CA LYS A 100 -18.69 26.20 -10.60
C LYS A 100 -18.05 24.85 -10.98
N PRO A 101 -17.10 24.82 -11.94
CA PRO A 101 -16.39 23.60 -12.33
C PRO A 101 -15.33 23.24 -11.29
N ASP A 102 -15.79 22.72 -10.15
CA ASP A 102 -14.96 22.55 -8.96
C ASP A 102 -14.32 21.16 -8.87
N HIS A 103 -14.71 20.20 -9.71
CA HIS A 103 -14.20 18.83 -9.61
C HIS A 103 -13.80 18.23 -10.96
N ILE A 104 -12.70 17.48 -10.96
CA ILE A 104 -12.27 16.64 -12.08
C ILE A 104 -12.47 15.18 -11.70
N CYS A 105 -13.26 14.48 -12.51
CA CYS A 105 -13.74 13.15 -12.24
C CYS A 105 -13.35 12.16 -13.33
N ARG A 106 -13.31 10.88 -12.98
CA ARG A 106 -13.17 9.77 -13.92
C ARG A 106 -13.97 8.56 -13.44
N ASN A 107 -14.72 7.95 -14.36
CA ASN A 107 -15.46 6.72 -14.10
C ASN A 107 -14.55 5.52 -14.24
N TYR A 108 -14.68 4.55 -13.33
CA TYR A 108 -13.82 3.35 -13.35
C TYR A 108 -14.55 2.02 -13.10
N GLU A 109 -15.74 2.00 -12.50
CA GLU A 109 -16.58 0.80 -12.39
C GLU A 109 -18.08 1.10 -12.57
N ILE A 110 -18.81 0.09 -13.05
CA ILE A 110 -20.28 0.05 -13.04
C ILE A 110 -20.67 -1.00 -11.99
N GLN A 111 -21.16 -0.57 -10.84
CA GLN A 111 -21.68 -1.47 -9.81
C GLN A 111 -23.14 -1.10 -9.54
N ASN A 112 -24.07 -2.05 -9.72
CA ASN A 112 -25.51 -1.87 -9.53
C ASN A 112 -26.09 -0.62 -10.25
N ASP A 113 -25.86 -0.50 -11.56
CA ASP A 113 -26.33 0.59 -12.42
C ASP A 113 -25.90 2.01 -11.99
N LYS A 114 -24.93 2.14 -11.08
CA LYS A 114 -24.32 3.41 -10.70
C LYS A 114 -22.86 3.43 -11.13
N ASN A 115 -22.50 4.43 -11.94
CA ASN A 115 -21.11 4.73 -12.26
C ASN A 115 -20.42 5.22 -11.00
N ILE A 116 -19.40 4.49 -10.55
CA ILE A 116 -18.53 4.94 -9.47
C ILE A 116 -17.46 5.83 -10.10
N SER A 117 -17.47 7.10 -9.71
CA SER A 117 -16.55 8.12 -10.20
C SER A 117 -15.55 8.50 -9.11
N PHE A 118 -14.26 8.51 -9.46
CA PHE A 118 -13.23 9.11 -8.63
C PHE A 118 -13.10 10.60 -9.00
N CYS A 119 -13.22 11.50 -8.02
CA CYS A 119 -13.20 12.94 -8.25
C CYS A 119 -12.18 13.65 -7.36
N LEU A 120 -11.48 14.63 -7.93
CA LEU A 120 -10.57 15.54 -7.24
C LEU A 120 -11.08 16.97 -7.35
N GLY A 121 -10.95 17.73 -6.27
CA GLY A 121 -11.30 19.15 -6.25
C GLY A 121 -10.28 19.96 -7.05
N LYS A 122 -10.76 20.90 -7.86
CA LYS A 122 -9.96 21.90 -8.54
C LYS A 122 -9.74 23.05 -7.56
N THR A 123 -8.48 23.30 -7.22
CA THR A 123 -8.11 24.44 -6.38
C THR A 123 -7.42 25.47 -7.25
N GLU A 124 -7.87 26.72 -7.18
CA GLU A 124 -7.15 27.83 -7.80
C GLU A 124 -5.87 28.09 -7.01
N PRO A 125 -4.72 28.19 -7.69
CA PRO A 125 -3.49 28.45 -7.01
C PRO A 125 -3.54 29.92 -6.51
N ARG A 126 -3.44 30.11 -5.19
CA ARG A 126 -3.51 31.45 -4.58
C ARG A 126 -2.23 32.23 -4.90
N LEU A 127 -2.36 33.35 -5.61
CA LEU A 127 -1.28 34.30 -5.87
C LEU A 127 -1.11 35.26 -4.70
N GLU A 128 0.13 35.47 -4.26
CA GLU A 128 0.53 36.62 -3.44
C GLU A 128 0.54 37.89 -4.30
N SER A 129 0.10 39.01 -3.71
CA SER A 129 -0.53 40.17 -4.35
C SER A 129 0.28 41.00 -5.37
N ASP A 130 1.54 40.71 -5.68
CA ASP A 130 2.45 41.73 -6.22
C ASP A 130 2.98 41.51 -7.65
N VAL A 131 2.28 40.75 -8.51
CA VAL A 131 2.60 40.68 -9.96
C VAL A 131 1.34 40.80 -10.83
N ILE A 132 0.54 41.82 -10.54
CA ILE A 132 -0.63 42.17 -11.34
C ILE A 132 -0.16 43.01 -12.54
N SER A 133 0.05 42.38 -13.71
CA SER A 133 -0.28 42.99 -15.04
C SER A 133 0.22 42.26 -16.31
N ILE A 134 0.93 41.13 -16.28
CA ILE A 134 1.45 40.52 -17.55
C ILE A 134 0.98 39.07 -17.84
N CYS A 135 0.39 38.32 -16.90
CA CYS A 135 0.12 36.88 -17.11
C CYS A 135 -1.36 36.46 -17.22
N ASN A 136 -2.26 37.32 -17.74
CA ASN A 136 -3.71 37.04 -17.68
C ASN A 136 -4.35 36.34 -18.89
N MET A 137 -3.59 35.91 -19.90
CA MET A 137 -4.18 35.30 -21.12
C MET A 137 -3.79 33.82 -21.35
N GLU A 138 -2.75 33.28 -20.70
CA GLU A 138 -2.28 31.89 -20.91
C GLU A 138 -2.65 30.90 -19.78
N TYR A 139 -3.28 31.35 -18.70
CA TYR A 139 -3.36 30.57 -17.45
C TYR A 139 -4.78 30.11 -17.03
N GLN A 140 -5.82 30.33 -17.83
CA GLN A 140 -7.17 29.87 -17.47
C GLN A 140 -7.34 28.32 -17.46
N ALA A 141 -6.39 27.57 -18.02
CA ALA A 141 -6.45 26.12 -18.12
C ALA A 141 -5.63 25.36 -17.05
N LYS A 142 -4.87 26.05 -16.20
CA LYS A 142 -3.92 25.45 -15.23
C LYS A 142 -4.47 25.51 -13.81
N PHE A 143 -4.40 24.41 -13.09
CA PHE A 143 -4.97 24.34 -11.73
C PHE A 143 -4.24 23.31 -10.86
N HIS A 144 -4.48 23.39 -9.55
CA HIS A 144 -4.10 22.36 -8.60
C HIS A 144 -5.25 21.37 -8.39
N LEU A 145 -4.90 20.17 -7.95
CA LEU A 145 -5.86 19.11 -7.64
C LEU A 145 -5.75 18.70 -6.17
N ALA A 146 -6.85 18.73 -5.44
CA ALA A 146 -6.89 18.41 -4.02
C ALA A 146 -7.89 17.28 -3.70
N VAL A 147 -7.62 16.53 -2.63
CA VAL A 147 -8.56 15.54 -2.09
C VAL A 147 -9.47 16.27 -1.11
N THR A 148 -10.74 16.45 -1.50
CA THR A 148 -11.78 17.13 -0.72
C THR A 148 -11.50 18.60 -0.38
N ASN A 149 -12.51 19.35 0.05
CA ASN A 149 -12.48 20.82 0.33
C ASN A 149 -11.51 21.28 1.44
N THR A 150 -10.46 20.52 1.74
CA THR A 150 -9.34 20.94 2.58
C THR A 150 -8.23 21.45 1.67
N ASP A 151 -8.04 22.78 1.62
CA ASP A 151 -7.08 23.51 0.76
C ASP A 151 -5.58 23.16 0.98
N ASP A 152 -5.25 22.15 1.79
CA ASP A 152 -3.90 21.96 2.34
C ASP A 152 -3.06 20.89 1.61
N ALA A 153 -3.66 20.03 0.76
CA ALA A 153 -2.95 18.92 0.11
C ALA A 153 -3.24 18.83 -1.40
N CYS A 154 -2.22 19.08 -2.22
CA CYS A 154 -2.27 19.09 -3.67
C CYS A 154 -1.56 17.88 -4.29
N LEU A 155 -2.09 17.38 -5.41
CA LEU A 155 -1.55 16.26 -6.17
C LEU A 155 -0.23 16.63 -6.85
N ASP A 156 0.83 15.93 -6.48
CA ASP A 156 2.19 16.10 -6.99
C ASP A 156 2.47 15.09 -8.11
N ALA A 157 2.80 15.63 -9.29
CA ALA A 157 3.18 14.93 -10.50
C ALA A 157 4.59 14.33 -10.48
N SER A 158 5.33 14.48 -9.38
CA SER A 158 6.57 13.74 -9.20
C SER A 158 6.24 12.27 -8.95
N ALA A 159 6.57 11.45 -9.94
CA ALA A 159 6.62 10.00 -9.76
C ALA A 159 7.55 9.70 -8.58
N SER A 160 7.00 9.26 -7.45
CA SER A 160 7.82 8.83 -6.33
C SER A 160 8.60 7.59 -6.78
N ARG A 161 9.90 7.75 -7.04
CA ARG A 161 10.80 6.61 -7.29
C ARG A 161 11.00 5.90 -5.95
N ARG A 162 10.11 4.97 -5.59
CA ARG A 162 10.44 4.01 -4.53
C ARG A 162 11.55 3.11 -5.07
N ARG A 163 12.72 3.12 -4.42
CA ARG A 163 13.84 2.20 -4.71
C ARG A 163 13.54 0.78 -4.18
N THR A 164 12.34 0.25 -4.44
CA THR A 164 11.96 -1.14 -4.16
C THR A 164 11.41 -1.76 -5.44
N ALA A 165 11.52 -3.08 -5.60
CA ALA A 165 11.49 -3.82 -6.86
C ALA A 165 10.16 -3.89 -7.65
N SER A 166 9.41 -2.79 -7.75
CA SER A 166 8.36 -2.60 -8.75
C SER A 166 8.39 -1.16 -9.27
N GLU A 167 8.54 -1.01 -10.59
CA GLU A 167 8.71 0.28 -11.28
C GLU A 167 7.41 1.08 -11.44
N ASN A 168 6.50 1.04 -10.47
CA ASN A 168 5.24 1.77 -10.60
C ASN A 168 5.40 3.21 -10.09
N LYS A 169 5.18 4.17 -11.00
CA LYS A 169 5.32 5.61 -10.78
C LYS A 169 4.02 6.18 -10.21
N PHE A 170 3.86 6.12 -8.89
CA PHE A 170 2.67 6.65 -8.22
C PHE A 170 2.80 8.14 -7.89
N LEU A 171 1.68 8.83 -8.00
CA LEU A 171 1.51 10.22 -7.60
C LEU A 171 1.28 10.34 -6.09
N MET A 172 1.75 11.43 -5.49
CA MET A 172 1.63 11.69 -4.05
C MET A 172 0.89 13.00 -3.79
N PHE A 173 0.23 13.12 -2.65
CA PHE A 173 -0.28 14.41 -2.19
C PHE A 173 0.78 15.07 -1.30
N SER A 174 1.05 16.35 -1.56
CA SER A 174 1.96 17.16 -0.76
C SER A 174 1.34 18.52 -0.49
N ARG A 175 1.94 19.32 0.41
CA ARG A 175 1.43 20.67 0.69
C ARG A 175 1.37 21.47 -0.60
N CYS A 176 0.25 22.16 -0.81
CA CYS A 176 0.04 23.01 -1.98
C CYS A 176 1.12 24.09 -2.08
N ARG A 177 1.79 24.17 -3.23
CA ARG A 177 2.87 25.11 -3.56
C ARG A 177 2.73 25.52 -5.01
N TRP A 178 3.09 26.75 -5.32
CA TRP A 178 3.18 27.22 -6.70
C TRP A 178 4.40 26.61 -7.40
N HIS A 179 4.28 25.37 -7.85
CA HIS A 179 5.38 24.64 -8.49
C HIS A 179 4.85 23.80 -9.64
N ALA A 180 5.57 23.75 -10.77
CA ALA A 180 5.15 23.02 -11.99
C ALA A 180 4.77 21.54 -11.76
N LYS A 181 5.28 20.93 -10.68
CA LYS A 181 4.96 19.57 -10.24
C LYS A 181 3.51 19.40 -9.76
N GLN A 182 2.87 20.45 -9.26
CA GLN A 182 1.49 20.39 -8.77
C GLN A 182 0.49 21.04 -9.73
N ILE A 183 0.96 21.49 -10.90
CA ILE A 183 0.13 22.14 -11.91
C ILE A 183 -0.32 21.12 -12.93
N TRP A 184 -1.63 21.05 -13.11
CA TRP A 184 -2.32 20.14 -14.01
C TRP A 184 -3.13 20.91 -15.06
N GLU A 185 -3.27 20.32 -16.23
CA GLU A 185 -4.02 20.83 -17.38
C GLU A 185 -4.96 19.73 -17.89
N LEU A 186 -6.22 20.06 -18.19
CA LEU A 186 -7.15 19.10 -18.80
C LEU A 186 -7.32 19.45 -20.28
N ASN A 187 -6.97 18.51 -21.16
CA ASN A 187 -7.15 18.68 -22.61
C ASN A 187 -8.58 18.34 -23.04
N GLU A 188 -9.01 18.85 -24.19
CA GLU A 188 -10.33 18.56 -24.80
C GLU A 188 -10.58 17.07 -25.04
N LYS A 189 -9.52 16.27 -25.18
CA LYS A 189 -9.58 14.80 -25.32
C LYS A 189 -9.91 14.06 -24.01
N GLY A 190 -10.08 14.77 -22.89
CA GLY A 190 -10.30 14.18 -21.56
C GLY A 190 -9.01 13.61 -20.95
N ASN A 191 -7.88 14.23 -21.25
CA ASN A 191 -6.56 13.86 -20.77
C ASN A 191 -6.09 14.85 -19.71
N LEU A 192 -5.74 14.35 -18.52
CA LEU A 192 -5.25 15.17 -17.42
C LEU A 192 -3.71 15.19 -17.42
N VAL A 193 -3.11 16.27 -17.89
CA VAL A 193 -1.68 16.42 -18.20
C VAL A 193 -0.94 17.11 -17.07
N SER A 194 0.23 16.58 -16.71
CA SER A 194 1.18 17.26 -15.81
C SER A 194 1.97 18.34 -16.56
N SER A 195 2.02 19.55 -16.01
CA SER A 195 2.90 20.63 -16.52
C SER A 195 4.39 20.34 -16.35
N TYR A 196 4.77 19.48 -15.41
CA TYR A 196 6.17 19.13 -15.13
C TYR A 196 6.70 18.03 -16.06
N SER A 197 6.00 16.91 -16.15
CA SER A 197 6.48 15.72 -16.88
C SER A 197 5.89 15.60 -18.28
N ARG A 198 4.85 16.38 -18.62
CA ARG A 198 4.03 16.23 -19.85
C ARG A 198 3.39 14.85 -20.01
N LEU A 199 3.37 14.05 -18.93
CA LEU A 199 2.66 12.78 -18.87
C LEU A 199 1.21 13.00 -18.44
N CYS A 200 0.35 12.05 -18.79
CA CYS A 200 -1.06 12.07 -18.45
C CYS A 200 -1.37 11.17 -17.27
N ALA A 201 -2.29 11.61 -16.41
CA ALA A 201 -2.79 10.83 -15.30
C ALA A 201 -3.62 9.65 -15.80
N THR A 202 -3.33 8.47 -15.27
CA THR A 202 -4.10 7.26 -15.52
C THR A 202 -4.53 6.63 -14.19
N MET A 203 -5.58 5.83 -14.23
CA MET A 203 -6.05 5.07 -13.07
C MET A 203 -5.52 3.66 -13.19
N GLU A 204 -4.64 3.28 -12.26
CA GLU A 204 -4.17 1.90 -12.14
C GLU A 204 -4.94 1.21 -11.02
N SER A 205 -5.57 0.07 -11.34
CA SER A 205 -5.99 -0.85 -10.31
C SER A 205 -4.72 -1.52 -9.76
N ARG A 206 -4.48 -1.30 -8.47
CA ARG A 206 -3.42 -1.99 -7.76
C ARG A 206 -3.89 -3.43 -7.60
N ASN A 207 -3.37 -4.33 -8.44
CA ASN A 207 -3.34 -5.76 -8.15
C ASN A 207 -2.38 -6.07 -6.97
N ASP A 208 -2.22 -5.15 -6.00
CA ASP A 208 -1.66 -5.55 -4.71
C ASP A 208 -2.80 -6.20 -3.95
N GLY A 209 -2.55 -7.45 -3.55
CA GLY A 209 -3.34 -8.12 -2.54
C GLY A 209 -3.69 -7.15 -1.40
N THR A 210 -4.98 -7.18 -1.08
CA THR A 210 -5.59 -6.79 0.20
C THR A 210 -4.93 -5.58 0.88
N THR A 211 -5.51 -4.40 0.67
CA THR A 211 -5.11 -3.15 1.35
C THR A 211 -4.88 -3.40 2.84
N GLY A 212 -3.63 -3.19 3.27
CA GLY A 212 -3.18 -3.32 4.65
C GLY A 212 -2.63 -4.68 5.06
N ALA A 213 -2.86 -5.76 4.32
CA ALA A 213 -2.27 -7.07 4.60
C ALA A 213 -1.02 -7.31 3.75
N ARG A 214 0.08 -7.71 4.38
CA ARG A 214 1.33 -8.04 3.71
C ARG A 214 1.88 -9.36 4.20
N ALA A 215 2.60 -10.05 3.34
CA ALA A 215 3.29 -11.26 3.74
C ALA A 215 4.68 -11.35 3.14
N TRP A 216 5.54 -12.10 3.83
CA TRP A 216 6.87 -12.46 3.35
C TRP A 216 7.04 -13.96 3.41
N VAL A 217 7.82 -14.49 2.48
CA VAL A 217 8.23 -15.88 2.46
C VAL A 217 9.75 -15.99 2.43
N ALA A 218 10.28 -17.02 3.06
CA ALA A 218 11.69 -17.39 2.98
C ALA A 218 11.84 -18.91 3.09
N THR A 219 12.98 -19.45 2.68
CA THR A 219 13.30 -20.88 2.73
C THR A 219 14.52 -21.13 3.60
N GLY A 220 14.47 -22.17 4.43
CA GLY A 220 15.58 -22.67 5.22
C GLY A 220 16.44 -23.67 4.44
N SER A 221 17.67 -23.89 4.92
CA SER A 221 18.64 -24.78 4.29
C SER A 221 18.28 -26.26 4.38
N LYS A 222 17.39 -26.66 5.30
CA LYS A 222 16.95 -28.05 5.47
C LYS A 222 15.57 -28.31 4.83
N GLY A 223 15.05 -27.35 4.08
CA GLY A 223 13.73 -27.44 3.44
C GLY A 223 12.61 -26.79 4.24
N GLU A 224 12.92 -26.07 5.32
CA GLU A 224 11.91 -25.31 6.06
C GLU A 224 11.36 -24.16 5.20
N ILE A 225 10.07 -23.87 5.33
CA ILE A 225 9.43 -22.72 4.69
C ILE A 225 9.00 -21.77 5.81
N TYR A 226 9.39 -20.50 5.69
CA TYR A 226 9.01 -19.46 6.62
C TYR A 226 7.99 -18.55 5.97
N LEU A 227 6.84 -18.36 6.61
CA LEU A 227 5.78 -17.47 6.16
C LEU A 227 5.46 -16.47 7.27
N ALA A 228 5.55 -15.18 6.96
CA ALA A 228 5.22 -14.11 7.89
C ALA A 228 4.02 -13.32 7.37
N PHE A 229 3.04 -13.07 8.24
CA PHE A 229 1.92 -12.18 8.01
C PHE A 229 2.12 -10.86 8.76
N PHE A 230 1.78 -9.76 8.12
CA PHE A 230 1.83 -8.41 8.65
C PHE A 230 0.49 -7.74 8.40
N ASN A 231 -0.20 -7.39 9.48
CA ASN A 231 -1.40 -6.60 9.43
C ASN A 231 -1.00 -5.14 9.64
N LEU A 232 -1.12 -4.30 8.61
CA LEU A 232 -0.83 -2.87 8.68
C LEU A 232 -2.08 -2.05 9.02
N ASP A 233 -3.24 -2.70 9.13
CA ASP A 233 -4.50 -2.05 9.45
C ASP A 233 -4.67 -1.79 10.95
N PRO A 234 -5.50 -0.80 11.32
CA PRO A 234 -5.80 -0.47 12.71
C PRO A 234 -6.75 -1.49 13.38
N THR A 235 -7.30 -2.45 12.63
CA THR A 235 -8.20 -3.50 13.13
C THR A 235 -7.57 -4.87 12.96
N SER A 236 -7.89 -5.81 13.85
CA SER A 236 -7.49 -7.21 13.67
C SER A 236 -8.06 -7.78 12.38
N ARG A 237 -7.30 -8.64 11.72
CA ARG A 237 -7.69 -9.28 10.46
C ARG A 237 -7.30 -10.74 10.45
N LYS A 238 -8.15 -11.58 9.88
CA LYS A 238 -7.82 -12.97 9.61
C LYS A 238 -7.12 -13.03 8.26
N MET A 239 -5.86 -13.44 8.28
CA MET A 239 -4.99 -13.54 7.11
C MET A 239 -4.80 -15.02 6.77
N THR A 240 -4.91 -15.35 5.49
CA THR A 240 -4.86 -16.73 5.00
C THR A 240 -3.94 -16.84 3.78
N ALA A 241 -3.12 -17.88 3.74
CA ALA A 241 -2.32 -18.25 2.59
C ALA A 241 -2.57 -19.71 2.21
N ARG A 242 -2.67 -19.98 0.91
CA ARG A 242 -2.85 -21.33 0.37
C ARG A 242 -1.51 -22.02 0.13
N ILE A 243 -1.42 -23.29 0.48
CA ILE A 243 -0.22 -24.10 0.25
C ILE A 243 0.06 -24.25 -1.26
N SER A 244 -0.98 -24.35 -2.08
CA SER A 244 -0.85 -24.41 -3.55
C SER A 244 -0.21 -23.16 -4.15
N GLU A 245 -0.46 -21.98 -3.57
CA GLU A 245 0.15 -20.72 -4.01
C GLU A 245 1.59 -20.58 -3.51
N LEU A 246 1.91 -21.12 -2.33
CA LEU A 246 3.29 -21.23 -1.84
C LEU A 246 4.14 -22.13 -2.76
N GLU A 247 3.59 -23.24 -3.26
CA GLU A 247 4.26 -24.12 -4.23
C GLU A 247 4.66 -23.37 -5.49
N LYS A 248 3.78 -22.51 -6.04
CA LYS A 248 4.08 -21.70 -7.23
C LYS A 248 5.26 -20.75 -7.02
N VAL A 249 5.39 -20.19 -5.81
CA VAL A 249 6.37 -19.14 -5.49
C VAL A 249 7.74 -19.71 -5.08
N LEU A 250 7.75 -20.88 -4.44
CA LEU A 250 8.96 -21.53 -3.91
C LEU A 250 9.48 -22.66 -4.79
N GLY A 251 8.65 -23.18 -5.69
CA GLY A 251 8.97 -24.32 -6.54
C GLY A 251 8.80 -25.67 -5.83
N ARG A 252 8.63 -26.74 -6.63
CA ARG A 252 8.35 -28.12 -6.18
C ARG A 252 9.43 -28.75 -5.30
N THR A 253 10.61 -28.12 -5.16
CA THR A 253 11.72 -28.65 -4.37
C THR A 253 11.48 -28.57 -2.87
N PHE A 254 10.66 -27.60 -2.42
CA PHE A 254 10.38 -27.33 -1.00
C PHE A 254 9.03 -27.89 -0.53
N VAL A 255 8.06 -28.05 -1.43
CA VAL A 255 6.77 -28.70 -1.12
C VAL A 255 6.81 -30.13 -1.62
N ARG A 256 7.40 -31.03 -0.83
CA ARG A 256 7.60 -32.44 -1.22
C ARG A 256 6.38 -33.32 -0.95
N LYS A 257 5.53 -32.92 -0.01
CA LYS A 257 4.31 -33.62 0.40
C LYS A 257 3.11 -32.67 0.42
N HIS A 258 1.92 -33.20 0.12
CA HIS A 258 0.63 -32.47 0.25
C HIS A 258 0.19 -32.26 1.71
N LEU A 259 1.01 -32.66 2.69
CA LEU A 259 0.76 -32.42 4.10
C LEU A 259 1.97 -31.68 4.68
N CYS A 260 1.72 -30.48 5.17
CA CYS A 260 2.75 -29.66 5.80
C CYS A 260 2.47 -29.54 7.30
N SER A 261 3.49 -29.73 8.13
CA SER A 261 3.40 -29.33 9.54
C SER A 261 3.62 -27.83 9.64
N CYS A 262 2.79 -27.14 10.43
CA CYS A 262 2.88 -25.69 10.61
C CYS A 262 2.99 -25.35 12.09
N THR A 263 4.03 -24.59 12.47
CA THR A 263 4.23 -24.10 13.84
C THR A 263 4.31 -22.58 13.85
N GLU A 264 3.55 -21.94 14.72
CA GLU A 264 3.58 -20.49 14.90
C GLU A 264 4.67 -20.10 15.90
N VAL A 265 5.53 -19.16 15.49
CA VAL A 265 6.84 -18.90 16.10
C VAL A 265 6.74 -18.13 17.43
N TRP A 266 5.72 -17.29 17.62
CA TRP A 266 5.60 -16.49 18.84
C TRP A 266 5.06 -17.30 20.01
N SER A 267 3.99 -18.05 19.80
CA SER A 267 3.34 -18.88 20.82
C SER A 267 3.95 -20.28 20.92
N GLY A 268 4.70 -20.72 19.90
CA GLY A 268 5.19 -22.10 19.78
C GLY A 268 4.07 -23.10 19.47
N LYS A 269 2.85 -22.63 19.18
CA LYS A 269 1.70 -23.49 18.90
C LYS A 269 1.89 -24.22 17.58
N ASN A 270 1.92 -25.55 17.64
CA ASN A 270 1.90 -26.40 16.45
C ASN A 270 0.45 -26.62 16.01
N PHE A 271 0.15 -26.30 14.76
CA PHE A 271 -1.16 -26.46 14.12
C PHE A 271 -1.35 -27.84 13.48
N GLY A 272 -0.37 -28.74 13.62
CA GLY A 272 -0.42 -30.09 13.08
C GLY A 272 -0.29 -30.11 11.56
N LEU A 273 -0.89 -31.12 10.93
CA LEU A 273 -0.86 -31.33 9.49
C LEU A 273 -1.92 -30.45 8.80
N VAL A 274 -1.45 -29.41 8.12
CA VAL A 274 -2.27 -28.51 7.31
C VAL A 274 -2.24 -29.00 5.86
N LYS A 275 -3.43 -29.16 5.25
CA LYS A 275 -3.58 -29.68 3.89
C LYS A 275 -3.76 -28.60 2.82
N GLU A 276 -4.43 -27.50 3.14
CA GLU A 276 -4.87 -26.53 2.12
C GLU A 276 -4.46 -25.10 2.45
N GLU A 277 -4.79 -24.62 3.65
CA GLU A 277 -4.66 -23.20 4.00
C GLU A 277 -4.04 -22.99 5.38
N ILE A 278 -3.13 -22.02 5.45
CA ILE A 278 -2.54 -21.52 6.69
C ILE A 278 -3.23 -20.20 7.01
N SER A 279 -3.92 -20.13 8.15
CA SER A 279 -4.66 -18.94 8.55
C SER A 279 -4.36 -18.54 10.00
N ALA A 280 -4.32 -17.24 10.26
CA ALA A 280 -4.25 -16.70 11.61
C ALA A 280 -4.95 -15.34 11.70
N VAL A 281 -5.48 -15.06 12.88
CA VAL A 281 -5.93 -13.72 13.25
C VAL A 281 -4.71 -12.93 13.69
N VAL A 282 -4.41 -11.85 12.96
CA VAL A 282 -3.30 -10.95 13.24
C VAL A 282 -3.88 -9.65 13.81
N ASN A 283 -3.44 -9.27 15.00
CA ASN A 283 -3.88 -8.05 15.67
C ASN A 283 -3.56 -6.79 14.85
N SER A 284 -4.19 -5.68 15.19
CA SER A 284 -3.89 -4.34 14.66
C SER A 284 -2.39 -4.08 14.69
N HIS A 285 -1.81 -3.65 13.55
CA HIS A 285 -0.37 -3.41 13.38
C HIS A 285 0.54 -4.60 13.77
N GLY A 286 -0.02 -5.80 13.88
CA GLY A 286 0.64 -6.99 14.39
C GLY A 286 1.34 -7.80 13.29
N SER A 287 2.12 -8.79 13.73
CA SER A 287 2.73 -9.77 12.83
C SER A 287 2.68 -11.17 13.41
N THR A 288 2.51 -12.17 12.56
CA THR A 288 2.64 -13.59 12.93
C THR A 288 3.67 -14.24 12.00
N VAL A 289 4.45 -15.18 12.52
CA VAL A 289 5.43 -15.93 11.72
C VAL A 289 5.20 -17.42 11.91
N PHE A 290 5.26 -18.15 10.80
CA PHE A 290 5.11 -19.60 10.75
C PHE A 290 6.39 -20.25 10.25
N GLU A 291 6.76 -21.36 10.87
CA GLU A 291 7.70 -22.34 10.34
C GLU A 291 6.89 -23.54 9.83
N ILE A 292 7.06 -23.83 8.55
CA ILE A 292 6.28 -24.81 7.80
C ILE A 292 7.25 -25.87 7.28
N MET A 293 6.90 -27.14 7.46
CA MET A 293 7.65 -28.28 6.95
C MET A 293 6.76 -29.16 6.08
N CYS A 294 7.09 -29.23 4.80
CA CYS A 294 6.52 -30.10 3.78
C CYS A 294 7.62 -31.05 3.25
#